data_AF-A0A535N067-F1
#
_entry.id   AF-A0A535N067-F1
#
_cell.length_a   1.000
_cell.length_b   1.000
_cell.length_c   1.000
_cell.angle_alpha   90.00
_cell.angle_beta   90.00
_cell.angle_gamma   90.00
#
_symmetry.space_group_name_H-M   'P 1'
#
loop_
_entity.id
_entity.type
_entity.pdbx_description
1 polymer ?
#
loop_
_entity_poly.entity_id
_entity_poly.type
_entity_poly.pdbx_seq_one_letter_code
_entity_poly.pdbx_strand_id
1 'polypeptide(L)'
;MEIRTDSAPGLRDNVFAEFITAGDETVRDRAGESGALGAANGGGAGSPRLTPRQAQILELAAAGLSDKEIARRLHVTHRTVRTHFEKLFQQRGIRNRAQAIAIWSRRPTQGRARPADECPYPKPFPPGFAECPAYQATQMITLDISHRPLGAVWTCRHLESRLMPNTDYRWYGACAIGDAEARCLWSKSVGPRRLHDISQLRQEVSALSGPYVQRLIELKAEQEHAAAEQGSSTPGGNGQRARAVSRQIEGVVDEFMTEMTRLLQARQAVLDELHLPLRACLQLVRIAIDRFVEQGLAEPEWEVPDDVLSLFPDDIRSYFRPRRAVEPAERPAQTGGETA
;
A
#
# COMPACT_ATOMS: atom_id res chain seq x y z
N MET A 1 17.50 39.81 -2.16
CA MET A 1 18.60 38.85 -1.90
C MET A 1 18.26 37.61 -2.71
N GLU A 2 18.65 37.67 -3.98
CA GLU A 2 18.50 36.57 -4.93
C GLU A 2 19.48 35.47 -4.53
N ILE A 3 19.02 34.23 -4.49
CA ILE A 3 19.90 33.07 -4.52
C ILE A 3 19.51 32.29 -5.77
N ARG A 4 20.23 32.60 -6.84
CA ARG A 4 20.54 31.66 -7.92
C ARG A 4 21.48 30.60 -7.33
N THR A 5 21.13 29.34 -7.48
CA THR A 5 22.10 28.23 -7.48
C THR A 5 21.76 27.30 -8.63
N ASP A 6 22.57 27.45 -9.67
CA ASP A 6 23.12 26.48 -10.62
C ASP A 6 22.33 25.24 -11.04
N SER A 7 22.22 25.14 -12.37
CA SER A 7 22.05 23.92 -13.14
C SER A 7 23.23 22.96 -12.96
N ALA A 8 22.93 21.66 -12.72
CA ALA A 8 23.60 20.46 -13.26
C ALA A 8 23.13 19.20 -12.51
N PRO A 9 23.33 17.96 -13.02
CA PRO A 9 23.28 17.46 -14.39
C PRO A 9 22.28 16.27 -14.52
N GLY A 10 22.21 15.65 -15.69
CA GLY A 10 21.15 14.73 -16.11
C GLY A 10 20.89 13.52 -15.22
N LEU A 11 19.60 13.21 -15.07
CA LEU A 11 19.09 11.96 -14.51
C LEU A 11 19.26 10.83 -15.55
N ARG A 12 20.52 10.48 -15.82
CA ARG A 12 20.87 9.11 -16.19
C ARG A 12 20.91 8.35 -14.88
N ASP A 13 19.85 7.59 -14.60
CA ASP A 13 19.88 6.31 -13.89
C ASP A 13 18.42 5.84 -13.74
N ASN A 14 18.11 4.82 -14.55
CA ASN A 14 16.79 4.21 -14.71
C ASN A 14 16.35 3.50 -13.42
N VAL A 15 15.37 4.05 -12.71
CA VAL A 15 14.87 3.53 -11.40
C VAL A 15 13.82 2.41 -11.55
N PHE A 16 13.69 1.80 -12.73
CA PHE A 16 12.77 0.69 -12.97
C PHE A 16 13.44 -0.55 -13.60
N ALA A 17 14.77 -0.52 -13.74
CA ALA A 17 15.56 -1.60 -14.30
C ALA A 17 16.63 -2.08 -13.31
N GLU A 18 16.20 -2.78 -12.26
CA GLU A 18 17.07 -3.79 -11.63
C GLU A 18 16.29 -5.09 -11.39
N PHE A 19 16.75 -6.10 -12.13
CA PHE A 19 16.30 -7.46 -12.24
C PHE A 19 16.64 -8.31 -11.01
N ILE A 20 15.72 -9.23 -10.68
CA ILE A 20 15.90 -10.67 -10.41
C ILE A 20 17.26 -11.16 -9.83
N THR A 21 17.21 -11.75 -8.63
CA THR A 21 17.79 -13.05 -8.18
C THR A 21 17.44 -13.17 -6.68
N ALA A 22 16.97 -14.28 -6.12
CA ALA A 22 17.51 -15.63 -6.17
C ALA A 22 16.40 -16.68 -6.01
N GLY A 23 16.56 -17.76 -6.76
CA GLY A 23 15.90 -19.03 -6.49
C GLY A 23 16.72 -19.90 -5.52
N ASP A 24 15.97 -20.79 -4.90
CA ASP A 24 16.25 -22.22 -4.71
C ASP A 24 16.76 -22.79 -3.37
N GLU A 25 16.15 -23.96 -3.08
CA GLU A 25 16.56 -25.08 -2.23
C GLU A 25 16.77 -24.89 -0.71
N THR A 26 15.75 -25.25 0.07
CA THR A 26 15.72 -26.52 0.84
C THR A 26 14.44 -26.59 1.69
N VAL A 27 13.48 -27.40 1.22
CA VAL A 27 12.43 -27.94 2.08
C VAL A 27 13.08 -29.00 2.96
N ARG A 28 13.23 -28.70 4.26
CA ARG A 28 13.47 -29.72 5.29
C ARG A 28 12.78 -29.31 6.60
N ASP A 29 11.57 -29.86 6.72
CA ASP A 29 11.05 -30.56 7.90
C ASP A 29 11.65 -30.17 9.25
N ARG A 30 10.92 -29.34 10.02
CA ARG A 30 10.87 -29.36 11.49
C ARG A 30 9.55 -28.72 11.97
N ALA A 31 8.48 -29.49 11.91
CA ALA A 31 7.34 -29.29 12.79
C ALA A 31 7.55 -30.12 14.06
N GLY A 32 7.70 -29.46 15.20
CA GLY A 32 7.70 -30.10 16.53
C GLY A 32 8.81 -29.61 17.45
N GLU A 33 8.44 -29.28 18.69
CA GLU A 33 9.28 -28.88 19.83
C GLU A 33 9.70 -27.40 19.81
N SER A 34 9.48 -26.52 20.79
CA SER A 34 8.96 -26.54 22.17
C SER A 34 8.37 -25.12 22.43
N GLY A 35 7.31 -24.92 23.22
CA GLY A 35 7.20 -25.38 24.59
C GLY A 35 8.04 -24.50 25.53
N ALA A 36 7.42 -23.44 26.06
CA ALA A 36 7.76 -22.75 27.32
C ALA A 36 9.24 -22.38 27.64
N LEU A 37 9.56 -21.09 27.56
CA LEU A 37 10.51 -20.38 28.45
C LEU A 37 9.89 -18.97 28.64
N GLY A 38 9.37 -18.59 29.81
CA GLY A 38 9.99 -18.74 31.12
C GLY A 38 10.64 -17.41 31.48
N ALA A 39 9.97 -16.66 32.36
CA ALA A 39 10.41 -15.35 32.83
C ALA A 39 11.83 -15.38 33.40
N ALA A 40 12.67 -14.44 32.95
CA ALA A 40 13.87 -14.03 33.67
C ALA A 40 14.04 -12.51 33.49
N ASN A 41 13.77 -11.82 34.60
CA ASN A 41 14.02 -10.40 34.80
C ASN A 41 15.53 -10.18 34.91
N GLY A 42 16.09 -9.23 34.16
CA GLY A 42 17.51 -8.87 34.23
C GLY A 42 17.74 -7.47 33.67
N GLY A 43 17.74 -6.48 34.54
CA GLY A 43 17.84 -5.06 34.19
C GLY A 43 19.20 -4.64 33.61
N GLY A 44 19.15 -3.68 32.68
CA GLY A 44 20.31 -2.94 32.19
C GLY A 44 19.88 -1.62 31.54
N ALA A 45 20.23 -0.50 32.19
CA ALA A 45 20.15 0.90 31.73
C ALA A 45 18.75 1.49 31.47
N GLY A 46 18.14 1.99 32.56
CA GLY A 46 16.89 2.76 32.55
C GLY A 46 17.00 4.03 31.71
N SER A 47 16.42 3.98 30.52
CA SER A 47 16.17 5.17 29.73
C SER A 47 15.03 5.98 30.40
N PRO A 48 15.21 7.25 30.81
CA PRO A 48 14.35 7.92 31.80
C PRO A 48 12.89 8.02 31.37
N ARG A 49 12.00 7.16 31.93
CA ARG A 49 10.59 7.01 31.52
C ARG A 49 9.92 8.38 31.31
N LEU A 50 9.16 8.52 30.23
CA LEU A 50 8.45 9.77 29.94
C LEU A 50 7.54 10.13 31.11
N THR A 51 7.51 11.41 31.47
CA THR A 51 6.49 11.88 32.40
C THR A 51 5.10 11.74 31.76
N PRO A 52 4.02 11.52 32.56
CA PRO A 52 2.66 11.45 32.03
C PRO A 52 2.28 12.66 31.16
N ARG A 53 2.77 13.85 31.51
CA ARG A 53 2.52 15.08 30.76
C ARG A 53 3.25 15.12 29.42
N GLN A 54 4.50 14.68 29.36
CA GLN A 54 5.24 14.55 28.09
C GLN A 54 4.59 13.50 27.18
N ALA A 55 4.08 12.40 27.75
CA ALA A 55 3.33 11.39 27.00
C ALA A 55 2.04 11.98 26.38
N GLN A 56 1.24 12.72 27.16
CA GLN A 56 0.04 13.41 26.65
C GLN A 56 0.37 14.42 25.54
N ILE A 57 1.43 15.21 25.71
CA ILE A 57 1.87 16.18 24.71
C ILE A 57 2.33 15.47 23.43
N LEU A 58 3.08 14.37 23.55
CA LEU A 58 3.51 13.57 22.40
C LEU A 58 2.35 12.88 21.70
N GLU A 59 1.34 12.40 22.43
CA GLU A 59 0.13 11.82 21.89
C GLU A 59 -0.64 12.83 21.02
N LEU A 60 -0.87 14.04 21.54
CA LEU A 60 -1.50 15.12 20.77
C LEU A 60 -0.61 15.67 19.65
N ALA A 61 0.70 15.63 19.81
CA ALA A 61 1.61 16.05 18.74
C ALA A 61 1.68 15.05 17.59
N ALA A 62 1.66 13.75 17.90
CA ALA A 62 1.51 12.68 16.92
C ALA A 62 0.14 12.73 16.22
N ALA A 63 -0.83 13.43 16.83
CA ALA A 63 -2.11 13.74 16.23
C ALA A 63 -2.12 14.89 15.22
N GLY A 64 -0.96 15.48 14.93
CA GLY A 64 -0.85 16.61 14.01
C GLY A 64 -1.21 17.97 14.64
N LEU A 65 -1.62 18.02 15.91
CA LEU A 65 -1.95 19.29 16.57
C LEU A 65 -0.69 20.14 16.76
N SER A 66 -0.78 21.42 16.38
CA SER A 66 0.23 22.43 16.69
C SER A 66 0.40 22.62 18.20
N ASP A 67 1.53 23.17 18.63
CA ASP A 67 1.78 23.48 20.04
C ASP A 67 0.68 24.40 20.63
N LYS A 68 0.04 25.25 19.81
CA LYS A 68 -1.07 26.13 20.24
C LYS A 68 -2.35 25.34 20.47
N GLU A 69 -2.63 24.33 19.65
CA GLU A 69 -3.77 23.44 19.81
C GLU A 69 -3.60 22.50 21.00
N ILE A 70 -2.40 21.95 21.17
CA ILE A 70 -2.04 21.15 22.35
C ILE A 70 -2.22 21.98 23.62
N ALA A 71 -1.72 23.21 23.63
CA ALA A 71 -1.84 24.13 24.75
C ALA A 71 -3.30 24.40 25.12
N ARG A 72 -4.16 24.68 24.13
CA ARG A 72 -5.61 24.85 24.32
C ARG A 72 -6.25 23.59 24.92
N ARG A 73 -5.98 22.41 24.34
CA ARG A 73 -6.59 21.15 24.76
C ARG A 73 -6.14 20.68 26.14
N LEU A 74 -4.93 21.04 26.55
CA LEU A 74 -4.35 20.67 27.84
C LEU A 74 -4.48 21.78 28.90
N HIS A 75 -5.17 22.89 28.59
CA HIS A 75 -5.33 24.06 29.44
C HIS A 75 -4.00 24.61 30.00
N VAL A 76 -2.99 24.74 29.13
CA VAL A 76 -1.67 25.30 29.46
C VAL A 76 -1.24 26.35 28.44
N THR A 77 -0.15 27.05 28.70
CA THR A 77 0.43 27.97 27.72
C THR A 77 1.23 27.22 26.65
N HIS A 78 1.29 27.78 25.44
CA HIS A 78 2.17 27.30 24.37
C HIS A 78 3.64 27.19 24.82
N ARG A 79 4.10 28.12 25.67
CA ARG A 79 5.45 28.09 26.25
C ARG A 79 5.67 26.84 27.09
N THR A 80 4.68 26.44 27.90
CA THR A 80 4.74 25.22 28.71
C THR A 80 4.90 23.98 27.84
N VAL A 81 4.15 23.88 26.74
CA VAL A 81 4.26 22.76 25.78
C VAL A 81 5.67 22.69 25.19
N ARG A 82 6.20 23.82 24.72
CA ARG A 82 7.56 23.91 24.17
C ARG A 82 8.63 23.52 25.21
N THR A 83 8.49 23.96 26.45
CA THR A 83 9.40 23.56 27.54
C THR A 83 9.35 22.05 27.82
N HIS A 84 8.19 21.41 27.72
CA HIS A 84 8.12 19.94 27.83
C HIS A 84 8.86 19.24 26.69
N PHE A 85 8.80 19.77 25.45
CA PHE A 85 9.58 19.27 24.32
C PHE A 85 11.08 19.51 24.49
N GLU A 86 11.51 20.68 24.94
CA GLU A 86 12.93 20.98 25.18
C GLU A 86 13.52 20.03 26.22
N LYS A 87 12.82 19.81 27.33
CA LYS A 87 13.21 18.82 28.35
C LYS A 87 13.24 17.40 27.79
N LEU A 88 12.27 17.05 26.94
CA LEU A 88 12.23 15.75 26.28
C LEU A 88 13.45 15.55 25.35
N PHE A 89 13.80 16.56 24.56
CA PHE A 89 14.92 16.52 23.61
C PHE A 89 16.25 16.35 24.35
N GLN A 90 16.46 17.14 25.40
CA GLN A 90 17.66 17.05 26.24
C GLN A 90 17.80 15.68 26.94
N GLN A 91 16.71 15.17 27.51
CA GLN A 91 16.75 13.91 28.28
C GLN A 91 16.89 12.65 27.41
N ARG A 92 16.52 12.72 26.13
CA ARG A 92 16.41 11.54 25.25
C ARG A 92 17.29 11.59 24.00
N GLY A 93 18.11 12.64 23.84
CA GLY A 93 18.94 12.81 22.63
C GLY A 93 18.12 12.96 21.35
N ILE A 94 16.86 13.40 21.47
CA ILE A 94 15.95 13.59 20.35
C ILE A 94 16.20 14.99 19.79
N ARG A 95 16.44 15.10 18.48
CA ARG A 95 16.86 16.33 17.81
C ARG A 95 15.72 17.31 17.57
N ASN A 96 14.51 16.79 17.29
CA ASN A 96 13.37 17.63 16.95
C ASN A 96 12.02 16.94 17.21
N ARG A 97 10.95 17.73 17.11
CA ARG A 97 9.57 17.29 17.28
C ARG A 97 9.20 16.12 16.36
N ALA A 98 9.61 16.17 15.09
CA ALA A 98 9.29 15.12 14.12
C ALA A 98 9.92 13.78 14.53
N GLN A 99 11.18 13.79 14.96
CA GLN A 99 11.85 12.60 15.49
C GLN A 99 11.18 12.10 16.78
N ALA A 100 10.75 13.00 17.66
CA ALA A 100 10.02 12.63 18.87
C ALA A 100 8.68 11.94 18.57
N ILE A 101 7.93 12.47 17.60
CA ILE A 101 6.68 11.89 17.10
C ILE A 101 6.95 10.53 16.46
N ALA A 102 7.94 10.41 15.58
CA ALA A 102 8.28 9.16 14.92
C ALA A 102 8.64 8.05 15.93
N ILE A 103 9.43 8.38 16.96
CA ILE A 103 9.77 7.45 18.04
C ILE A 103 8.54 7.09 18.87
N TRP A 104 7.67 8.06 19.18
CA TRP A 104 6.43 7.83 19.93
C TRP A 104 5.47 6.90 19.17
N SER A 105 5.26 7.13 17.88
CA SER A 105 4.38 6.35 17.02
C SER A 105 4.84 4.90 16.81
N ARG A 106 6.14 4.62 16.94
CA ARG A 106 6.73 3.27 16.87
C ARG A 106 6.57 2.46 18.15
N ARG A 107 6.13 3.05 19.27
CA ARG A 107 5.98 2.31 20.52
C ARG A 107 4.83 1.32 20.42
N PRO A 108 5.03 0.05 20.86
CA PRO A 108 3.91 -0.83 21.14
C PRO A 108 3.00 -0.11 22.14
N THR A 109 1.70 -0.03 21.84
CA THR A 109 0.71 0.50 22.76
C THR A 109 0.63 -0.42 23.96
N GLN A 110 1.47 -0.20 24.96
CA GLN A 110 1.39 -0.93 26.21
C GLN A 110 0.03 -0.62 26.85
N GLY A 111 -0.89 -1.59 26.81
CA GLY A 111 -2.18 -1.55 27.51
C GLY A 111 -3.40 -1.07 26.73
N ARG A 112 -3.30 -0.66 25.46
CA ARG A 112 -4.49 -0.51 24.59
C ARG A 112 -4.59 -1.74 23.70
N ALA A 113 -5.72 -2.45 23.79
CA ALA A 113 -6.04 -3.54 22.87
C ALA A 113 -5.96 -3.00 21.44
N ARG A 114 -5.08 -3.59 20.64
CA ARG A 114 -5.05 -3.31 19.20
C ARG A 114 -6.35 -3.80 18.57
N PRO A 115 -6.86 -3.14 17.53
CA PRO A 115 -8.00 -3.66 16.76
C PRO A 115 -7.74 -5.10 16.33
N ALA A 116 -8.73 -5.98 16.46
CA ALA A 116 -8.58 -7.42 16.17
C ALA A 116 -8.23 -7.69 14.70
N ASP A 117 -8.67 -6.80 13.82
CA ASP A 117 -8.41 -6.75 12.38
C ASP A 117 -7.06 -6.11 12.01
N GLU A 118 -6.29 -5.58 12.97
CA GLU A 118 -4.94 -5.08 12.70
C GLU A 118 -4.09 -6.20 12.09
N CYS A 119 -3.41 -5.90 10.97
CA CYS A 119 -2.48 -6.84 10.36
C CYS A 119 -1.24 -6.97 11.27
N PRO A 120 -0.99 -8.16 11.86
CA PRO A 120 0.04 -8.34 12.88
C PRO A 120 1.46 -8.45 12.29
N TYR A 121 1.56 -8.61 10.96
CA TYR A 121 2.80 -8.88 10.26
C TYR A 121 3.59 -7.60 9.93
N PRO A 122 4.93 -7.68 9.82
CA PRO A 122 5.77 -6.52 9.54
C PRO A 122 5.48 -5.95 8.14
N LYS A 123 5.50 -4.62 8.05
CA LYS A 123 5.42 -3.88 6.78
C LYS A 123 6.71 -3.08 6.57
N PRO A 124 7.23 -2.98 5.33
CA PRO A 124 6.79 -3.70 4.13
C PRO A 124 6.99 -5.21 4.28
N PHE A 125 6.21 -6.01 3.53
CA PHE A 125 6.30 -7.47 3.62
C PHE A 125 7.60 -7.92 2.93
N PRO A 126 8.36 -8.87 3.52
CA PRO A 126 9.56 -9.37 2.88
C PRO A 126 9.23 -10.16 1.60
N PRO A 127 10.15 -10.22 0.62
CA PRO A 127 10.00 -11.11 -0.53
C PRO A 127 9.75 -12.56 -0.09
N GLY A 128 8.83 -13.26 -0.74
CA GLY A 128 8.49 -14.64 -0.41
C GLY A 128 7.72 -14.83 0.90
N PHE A 129 7.24 -13.76 1.53
CA PHE A 129 6.44 -13.85 2.76
C PHE A 129 5.23 -14.77 2.57
N ALA A 130 5.09 -15.75 3.47
CA ALA A 130 4.03 -16.76 3.43
C ALA A 130 3.41 -17.07 4.81
N GLU A 131 3.73 -16.30 5.85
CA GLU A 131 3.29 -16.60 7.23
C GLU A 131 1.79 -16.37 7.44
N CYS A 132 1.16 -15.51 6.65
CA CYS A 132 -0.27 -15.28 6.73
C CYS A 132 -1.03 -16.20 5.76
N PRO A 133 -2.01 -16.99 6.23
CA PRO A 133 -2.78 -17.92 5.38
C PRO A 133 -3.67 -17.21 4.35
N ALA A 134 -3.92 -15.92 4.54
CA ALA A 134 -4.66 -15.06 3.62
C ALA A 134 -3.75 -14.06 2.90
N TYR A 135 -2.43 -14.22 2.92
CA TYR A 135 -1.55 -13.29 2.23
C TYR A 135 -1.76 -13.35 0.72
N GLN A 136 -1.96 -12.17 0.13
CA GLN A 136 -2.01 -12.00 -1.31
C GLN A 136 -1.04 -10.89 -1.71
N ALA A 137 0.17 -11.28 -2.09
CA ALA A 137 1.20 -10.35 -2.51
C ALA A 137 0.69 -9.40 -3.59
N THR A 138 0.90 -8.11 -3.38
CA THR A 138 0.70 -7.06 -4.38
C THR A 138 1.77 -6.02 -4.20
N GLN A 139 2.11 -5.30 -5.28
CA GLN A 139 3.03 -4.18 -5.19
C GLN A 139 2.26 -2.90 -4.91
N MET A 140 2.84 -2.04 -4.07
CA MET A 140 2.38 -0.68 -3.83
C MET A 140 3.55 0.27 -4.13
N ILE A 141 3.29 1.32 -4.91
CA ILE A 141 4.27 2.38 -5.13
C ILE A 141 4.23 3.30 -3.92
N THR A 142 5.36 3.42 -3.22
CA THR A 142 5.48 4.37 -2.12
C THR A 142 5.80 5.75 -2.64
N LEU A 143 5.21 6.78 -2.02
CA LEU A 143 5.45 8.18 -2.37
C LEU A 143 6.11 8.92 -1.21
N ASP A 144 6.92 9.93 -1.51
CA ASP A 144 7.40 10.89 -0.52
C ASP A 144 6.32 11.94 -0.19
N ILE A 145 6.64 12.86 0.72
CA ILE A 145 5.73 13.95 1.13
C ILE A 145 5.42 14.96 0.01
N SER A 146 6.17 14.92 -1.09
CA SER A 146 5.99 15.73 -2.29
C SER A 146 5.30 14.93 -3.41
N HIS A 147 4.72 13.77 -3.09
CA HIS A 147 4.09 12.84 -4.04
C HIS A 147 5.03 12.25 -5.10
N ARG A 148 6.34 12.18 -4.83
CA ARG A 148 7.31 11.55 -5.73
C ARG A 148 7.47 10.06 -5.42
N PRO A 149 7.49 9.17 -6.43
CA PRO A 149 7.75 7.75 -6.21
C PRO A 149 9.10 7.49 -5.53
N LEU A 150 9.08 6.69 -4.46
CA LEU A 150 10.25 6.20 -3.73
C LEU A 150 10.61 4.75 -4.07
N GLY A 151 9.78 4.09 -4.88
CA GLY A 151 9.92 2.68 -5.26
C GLY A 151 8.72 1.85 -4.86
N ALA A 152 8.65 0.63 -5.40
CA ALA A 152 7.61 -0.34 -5.09
C ALA A 152 7.99 -1.19 -3.87
N VAL A 153 7.01 -1.47 -3.02
CA VAL A 153 7.14 -2.41 -1.89
C VAL A 153 6.10 -3.50 -1.99
N TRP A 154 6.42 -4.69 -1.46
CA TRP A 154 5.44 -5.75 -1.32
C TRP A 154 4.48 -5.47 -0.17
N THR A 155 3.19 -5.56 -0.46
CA THR A 155 2.09 -5.47 0.49
C THR A 155 1.09 -6.60 0.28
N CYS A 156 0.06 -6.66 1.11
CA CYS A 156 -1.06 -7.59 0.96
C CYS A 156 -2.24 -6.87 0.29
N ARG A 157 -2.89 -7.52 -0.68
CA ARG A 157 -4.12 -7.03 -1.32
C ARG A 157 -5.23 -6.69 -0.32
N HIS A 158 -5.25 -7.36 0.83
CA HIS A 158 -6.27 -7.15 1.86
C HIS A 158 -5.89 -6.08 2.88
N LEU A 159 -4.74 -5.42 2.73
CA LEU A 159 -4.29 -4.40 3.68
C LEU A 159 -4.95 -3.05 3.37
N GLU A 160 -5.67 -2.50 4.34
CA GLU A 160 -6.32 -1.20 4.26
C GLU A 160 -5.79 -0.26 5.36
N SER A 161 -5.82 1.04 5.10
CA SER A 161 -5.56 2.04 6.13
C SER A 161 -6.85 2.39 6.86
N ARG A 162 -6.90 2.19 8.18
CA ARG A 162 -8.05 2.56 9.03
C ARG A 162 -7.65 3.47 10.16
N LEU A 163 -8.58 4.33 10.61
CA LEU A 163 -8.41 5.14 11.81
C LEU A 163 -8.53 4.26 13.06
N MET A 164 -7.59 4.39 13.98
CA MET A 164 -7.59 3.70 15.25
C MET A 164 -8.80 4.16 16.07
N PRO A 165 -9.60 3.23 16.64
CA PRO A 165 -10.77 3.59 17.43
C PRO A 165 -10.44 4.59 18.53
N ASN A 166 -11.33 5.57 18.72
CA ASN A 166 -11.19 6.66 19.71
C ASN A 166 -10.01 7.61 19.45
N THR A 167 -9.53 7.69 18.21
CA THR A 167 -8.56 8.70 17.76
C THR A 167 -8.91 9.22 16.37
N ASP A 168 -8.65 10.49 16.10
CA ASP A 168 -8.95 11.12 14.79
C ASP A 168 -7.72 11.24 13.88
N TYR A 169 -6.60 10.64 14.29
CA TYR A 169 -5.29 10.97 13.73
C TYR A 169 -4.35 9.79 13.61
N ARG A 170 -4.63 8.69 14.31
CA ARG A 170 -3.75 7.52 14.31
C ARG A 170 -4.30 6.50 13.36
N TRP A 171 -3.53 6.17 12.35
CA TRP A 171 -3.88 5.16 11.37
C TRP A 171 -3.19 3.84 11.70
N TYR A 172 -3.82 2.73 11.32
CA TYR A 172 -3.24 1.40 11.37
C TYR A 172 -3.58 0.63 10.10
N GLY A 173 -2.74 -0.36 9.78
CA GLY A 173 -2.99 -1.26 8.67
C GLY A 173 -3.92 -2.40 9.09
N ALA A 174 -5.18 -2.32 8.70
CA ALA A 174 -6.22 -3.32 8.95
C ALA A 174 -6.26 -4.36 7.82
N CYS A 175 -6.71 -5.57 8.13
CA CYS A 175 -7.04 -6.57 7.12
C CYS A 175 -8.53 -6.50 6.78
N ALA A 176 -8.85 -6.32 5.51
CA ALA A 176 -10.24 -6.28 5.01
C ALA A 176 -11.03 -7.55 5.34
N ILE A 177 -10.34 -8.71 5.45
CA ILE A 177 -10.94 -9.99 5.84
C ILE A 177 -11.32 -10.00 7.33
N GLY A 178 -10.61 -9.25 8.17
CA GLY A 178 -10.82 -9.21 9.61
C GLY A 178 -9.66 -9.80 10.42
N ASP A 179 -10.01 -10.44 11.53
CA ASP A 179 -9.06 -10.93 12.52
C ASP A 179 -8.33 -12.23 12.10
N ALA A 180 -7.59 -12.84 13.05
CA ALA A 180 -6.85 -14.08 12.80
C ALA A 180 -7.76 -15.27 12.43
N GLU A 181 -8.92 -15.38 13.07
CA GLU A 181 -9.86 -16.47 12.82
C GLU A 181 -10.53 -16.29 11.45
N ALA A 182 -10.99 -15.07 11.14
CA ALA A 182 -11.57 -14.75 9.84
C ALA A 182 -10.59 -15.03 8.69
N ARG A 183 -9.30 -14.68 8.84
CA ARG A 183 -8.25 -15.00 7.86
C ARG A 183 -8.08 -16.50 7.65
N CYS A 184 -8.14 -17.31 8.71
CA CYS A 184 -8.03 -18.77 8.62
C CYS A 184 -9.27 -19.37 7.94
N LEU A 185 -10.47 -18.93 8.32
CA LEU A 185 -11.73 -19.39 7.73
C LEU A 185 -11.82 -19.04 6.25
N TRP A 186 -11.45 -17.81 5.87
CA TRP A 186 -11.40 -17.40 4.47
C TRP A 186 -10.41 -18.23 3.66
N SER A 187 -9.20 -18.48 4.19
CA SER A 187 -8.20 -19.31 3.53
C SER A 187 -8.73 -20.74 3.30
N LYS A 188 -9.42 -21.32 4.28
CA LYS A 188 -10.08 -22.63 4.15
C LYS A 188 -11.23 -22.62 3.14
N SER A 189 -12.03 -21.55 3.09
CA SER A 189 -13.15 -21.45 2.14
C SER A 189 -12.70 -21.28 0.70
N VAL A 190 -11.58 -20.57 0.47
CA VAL A 190 -10.99 -20.42 -0.87
C VAL A 190 -10.23 -21.68 -1.28
N GLY A 191 -9.52 -22.31 -0.33
CA GLY A 191 -8.70 -23.49 -0.53
C GLY A 191 -7.22 -23.14 -0.69
N PRO A 192 -6.29 -23.77 0.07
CA PRO A 192 -4.87 -23.40 0.07
C PRO A 192 -4.19 -23.65 -1.27
N ARG A 193 -4.58 -24.71 -1.99
CA ARG A 193 -4.09 -24.99 -3.35
C ARG A 193 -4.53 -23.89 -4.33
N ARG A 194 -5.81 -23.51 -4.30
CA ARG A 194 -6.35 -22.40 -5.10
C ARG A 194 -5.59 -21.10 -4.86
N LEU A 195 -5.28 -20.78 -3.60
CA LEU A 195 -4.49 -19.59 -3.25
C LEU A 195 -3.05 -19.65 -3.77
N HIS A 196 -2.43 -20.82 -3.73
CA HIS A 196 -1.10 -21.04 -4.30
C HIS A 196 -1.11 -20.82 -5.82
N ASP A 197 -2.05 -21.45 -6.53
CA ASP A 197 -2.17 -21.37 -7.99
C ASP A 197 -2.45 -19.92 -8.44
N ILE A 198 -3.32 -19.19 -7.72
CA ILE A 198 -3.55 -17.76 -7.93
C ILE A 198 -2.27 -16.94 -7.73
N SER A 199 -1.51 -17.25 -6.68
CA SER A 199 -0.26 -16.52 -6.39
C SER A 199 0.79 -16.75 -7.47
N GLN A 200 0.94 -17.98 -7.95
CA GLN A 200 1.86 -18.33 -9.02
C GLN A 200 1.44 -17.64 -10.33
N LEU A 201 0.16 -17.73 -10.72
CA LEU A 201 -0.35 -17.07 -11.93
C LEU A 201 -0.10 -15.56 -11.89
N ARG A 202 -0.33 -14.93 -10.73
CA ARG A 202 -0.07 -13.49 -10.55
C ARG A 202 1.42 -13.14 -10.68
N GLN A 203 2.32 -13.98 -10.18
CA GLN A 203 3.77 -13.78 -10.35
C GLN A 203 4.18 -13.84 -11.81
N GLU A 204 3.67 -14.82 -12.57
CA GLU A 204 3.93 -14.95 -14.01
C GLU A 204 3.40 -13.73 -14.78
N VAL A 205 2.15 -13.32 -14.51
CA VAL A 205 1.54 -12.11 -15.11
C VAL A 205 2.35 -10.87 -14.77
N SER A 206 2.77 -10.69 -13.52
CA SER A 206 3.56 -9.54 -13.08
C SER A 206 4.94 -9.50 -13.72
N ALA A 207 5.59 -10.66 -13.87
CA ALA A 207 6.89 -10.77 -14.53
C ALA A 207 6.79 -10.41 -16.01
N LEU A 208 5.71 -10.83 -16.67
CA LEU A 208 5.44 -10.48 -18.06
C LEU A 208 5.13 -8.98 -18.21
N SER A 209 4.26 -8.41 -17.36
CA SER A 209 3.77 -7.05 -17.53
C SER A 209 4.78 -5.96 -17.19
N GLY A 210 5.74 -6.24 -16.29
CA GLY A 210 6.68 -5.25 -15.77
C GLY A 210 7.38 -4.41 -16.85
N PRO A 211 8.08 -5.02 -17.82
CA PRO A 211 8.77 -4.31 -18.89
C PRO A 211 7.84 -3.45 -19.77
N TYR A 212 6.63 -3.93 -20.06
CA TYR A 212 5.65 -3.19 -20.88
C TYR A 212 5.11 -1.97 -20.13
N VAL A 213 4.77 -2.12 -18.85
CA VAL A 213 4.33 -1.00 -18.00
C VAL A 213 5.41 0.07 -17.97
N GLN A 214 6.67 -0.33 -17.76
CA GLN A 214 7.79 0.60 -17.76
C GLN A 214 7.91 1.36 -19.08
N ARG A 215 7.81 0.64 -20.22
CA ARG A 215 7.89 1.26 -21.53
C ARG A 215 6.73 2.23 -21.79
N LEU A 216 5.52 1.91 -21.35
CA LEU A 216 4.36 2.79 -21.50
C LEU A 216 4.49 4.06 -20.65
N ILE A 217 5.05 3.97 -19.44
CA ILE A 217 5.35 5.14 -18.59
C ILE A 217 6.29 6.10 -19.34
N GLU A 218 7.38 5.59 -19.92
CA GLU A 218 8.35 6.39 -20.67
C GLU A 218 7.69 7.09 -21.87
N LEU A 219 6.94 6.34 -22.68
CA LEU A 219 6.23 6.89 -23.84
C LEU A 219 5.18 7.94 -23.44
N LYS A 220 4.53 7.76 -22.27
CA LYS A 220 3.60 8.75 -21.74
C LYS A 220 4.28 10.05 -21.33
N ALA A 221 5.41 9.97 -20.65
CA ALA A 221 6.22 11.15 -20.34
C ALA A 221 6.65 11.89 -21.64
N GLU A 222 7.09 11.15 -22.65
CA GLU A 222 7.42 11.72 -23.97
C GLU A 222 6.21 12.39 -24.65
N GLN A 223 5.02 11.79 -24.54
CA GLN A 223 3.78 12.34 -25.07
C GLN A 223 3.41 13.67 -24.41
N GLU A 224 3.53 13.76 -23.08
CA GLU A 224 3.29 15.00 -22.31
C GLU A 224 4.28 16.10 -22.68
N HIS A 225 5.58 15.77 -22.78
CA HIS A 225 6.61 16.73 -23.20
C HIS A 225 6.35 17.25 -24.62
N ALA A 226 6.01 16.36 -25.56
CA ALA A 226 5.69 16.75 -26.94
C ALA A 226 4.40 17.59 -27.04
N ALA A 227 3.46 17.45 -26.09
CA ALA A 227 2.27 18.29 -25.99
C ALA A 227 2.58 19.68 -25.41
N ALA A 228 3.43 19.77 -24.38
CA ALA A 228 3.84 21.04 -23.79
C ALA A 228 4.61 21.94 -24.78
N GLU A 229 5.47 21.37 -25.63
CA GLU A 229 6.21 22.08 -26.67
C GLU A 229 5.31 22.64 -27.81
N GLN A 230 4.07 22.14 -27.96
CA GLN A 230 3.11 22.65 -28.94
C GLN A 230 2.58 24.05 -28.59
N GLY A 231 2.60 24.42 -27.30
CA GLY A 231 2.15 25.74 -26.84
C GLY A 231 3.11 26.89 -27.19
N SER A 232 4.35 26.59 -27.63
CA SER A 232 5.42 27.60 -27.64
C SER A 232 6.06 27.98 -28.98
N SER A 233 5.83 27.30 -30.13
CA SER A 233 6.04 27.80 -31.53
C SER A 233 6.10 26.71 -32.62
N THR A 234 5.64 27.06 -33.84
CA THR A 234 5.72 26.37 -35.17
C THR A 234 4.54 25.46 -35.57
N PRO A 235 3.71 25.83 -36.57
CA PRO A 235 2.63 24.99 -37.08
C PRO A 235 3.16 23.88 -38.00
N GLY A 236 2.92 22.61 -37.63
CA GLY A 236 3.08 21.45 -38.52
C GLY A 236 3.91 20.30 -37.94
N GLY A 237 5.09 20.58 -37.36
CA GLY A 237 6.04 19.55 -36.90
C GLY A 237 5.68 18.89 -35.57
N ASN A 238 5.19 19.66 -34.59
CA ASN A 238 5.01 19.16 -33.22
C ASN A 238 3.82 18.18 -33.09
N GLY A 239 2.77 18.36 -33.90
CA GLY A 239 1.66 17.40 -33.97
C GLY A 239 2.05 16.06 -34.60
N GLN A 240 3.09 16.03 -35.44
CA GLN A 240 3.60 14.78 -36.02
C GLN A 240 4.36 13.95 -34.98
N ARG A 241 5.09 14.60 -34.07
CA ARG A 241 5.81 13.95 -32.96
C ARG A 241 4.85 13.33 -31.94
N ALA A 242 3.83 14.08 -31.50
CA ALA A 242 2.80 13.54 -30.60
C ALA A 242 2.06 12.33 -31.22
N ARG A 243 1.70 12.40 -32.51
CA ARG A 243 1.09 11.28 -33.24
C ARG A 243 2.04 10.08 -33.42
N ALA A 244 3.35 10.31 -33.52
CA ALA A 244 4.32 9.23 -33.58
C ALA A 244 4.41 8.48 -32.24
N VAL A 245 4.43 9.21 -31.12
CA VAL A 245 4.43 8.61 -29.77
C VAL A 245 3.13 7.83 -29.53
N SER A 246 1.96 8.35 -29.92
CA SER A 246 0.70 7.61 -29.80
C SER A 246 0.73 6.27 -30.54
N ARG A 247 1.28 6.22 -31.77
CA ARG A 247 1.44 4.96 -32.51
C ARG A 247 2.43 3.99 -31.84
N GLN A 248 3.45 4.50 -31.16
CA GLN A 248 4.37 3.65 -30.38
C GLN A 248 3.66 3.06 -29.16
N ILE A 249 2.82 3.84 -28.47
CA ILE A 249 1.99 3.35 -27.36
C ILE A 249 1.09 2.22 -27.86
N GLU A 250 0.36 2.43 -28.96
CA GLU A 250 -0.49 1.40 -29.58
C GLU A 250 0.29 0.12 -29.89
N GLY A 251 1.48 0.23 -30.50
CA GLY A 251 2.33 -0.93 -30.80
C GLY A 251 2.77 -1.71 -29.56
N VAL A 252 3.12 -1.01 -28.47
CA VAL A 252 3.50 -1.65 -27.19
C VAL A 252 2.29 -2.36 -26.56
N VAL A 253 1.09 -1.76 -26.63
CA VAL A 253 -0.15 -2.39 -26.15
C VAL A 253 -0.45 -3.67 -26.94
N ASP A 254 -0.34 -3.64 -28.26
CA ASP A 254 -0.64 -4.81 -29.11
C ASP A 254 0.34 -5.97 -28.86
N GLU A 255 1.63 -5.66 -28.71
CA GLU A 255 2.65 -6.64 -28.34
C GLU A 255 2.38 -7.25 -26.96
N PHE A 256 2.10 -6.40 -25.96
CA PHE A 256 1.74 -6.85 -24.61
C PHE A 256 0.51 -7.77 -24.62
N MET A 257 -0.56 -7.39 -25.32
CA MET A 257 -1.78 -8.20 -25.39
C MET A 257 -1.53 -9.54 -26.09
N THR A 258 -0.63 -9.58 -27.08
CA THR A 258 -0.22 -10.81 -27.76
C THR A 258 0.50 -11.76 -26.79
N GLU A 259 1.49 -11.26 -26.06
CA GLU A 259 2.23 -12.09 -25.10
C GLU A 259 1.38 -12.49 -23.89
N MET A 260 0.50 -11.61 -23.40
CA MET A 260 -0.45 -11.94 -22.34
C MET A 260 -1.42 -13.03 -22.77
N THR A 261 -1.92 -12.96 -24.00
CA THR A 261 -2.77 -14.00 -24.59
C THR A 261 -2.02 -15.34 -24.62
N ARG A 262 -0.78 -15.35 -25.09
CA ARG A 262 0.05 -16.56 -25.11
C ARG A 262 0.26 -17.13 -23.70
N LEU A 263 0.58 -16.30 -22.72
CA LEU A 263 0.77 -16.72 -21.33
C LEU A 263 -0.50 -17.35 -20.74
N LEU A 264 -1.65 -16.67 -20.85
CA LEU A 264 -2.90 -17.15 -20.27
C LEU A 264 -3.41 -18.41 -20.99
N GLN A 265 -3.23 -18.52 -22.31
CA GLN A 265 -3.51 -19.75 -23.05
C GLN A 265 -2.62 -20.92 -22.60
N ALA A 266 -1.33 -20.68 -22.37
CA ALA A 266 -0.42 -21.70 -21.83
C ALA A 266 -0.77 -22.12 -20.38
N ARG A 267 -1.63 -21.35 -19.70
CA ARG A 267 -2.16 -21.63 -18.35
C ARG A 267 -3.64 -21.97 -18.34
N GLN A 268 -4.22 -22.36 -19.48
CA GLN A 268 -5.65 -22.67 -19.59
C GLN A 268 -6.14 -23.67 -18.53
N ALA A 269 -5.39 -24.75 -18.29
CA ALA A 269 -5.77 -25.75 -17.29
C ALA A 269 -5.86 -25.16 -15.86
N VAL A 270 -4.92 -24.29 -15.49
CA VAL A 270 -4.93 -23.59 -14.19
C VAL A 270 -6.11 -22.63 -14.12
N LEU A 271 -6.37 -21.89 -15.21
CA LEU A 271 -7.51 -20.97 -15.29
C LEU A 271 -8.84 -21.71 -15.14
N ASP A 272 -8.98 -22.88 -15.76
CA ASP A 272 -10.17 -23.73 -15.65
C ASP A 272 -10.37 -24.24 -14.22
N GLU A 273 -9.32 -24.73 -13.56
CA GLU A 273 -9.34 -25.14 -12.14
C GLU A 273 -9.71 -23.97 -11.20
N LEU A 274 -9.26 -22.76 -11.53
CA LEU A 274 -9.55 -21.56 -10.77
C LEU A 274 -10.94 -20.97 -11.06
N HIS A 275 -11.69 -21.49 -12.03
CA HIS A 275 -12.93 -20.90 -12.56
C HIS A 275 -12.74 -19.47 -13.11
N LEU A 276 -11.61 -19.21 -13.77
CA LEU A 276 -11.26 -17.93 -14.37
C LEU A 276 -11.33 -18.02 -15.91
N PRO A 277 -12.44 -17.66 -16.55
CA PRO A 277 -12.57 -17.80 -18.00
C PRO A 277 -11.51 -16.97 -18.73
N LEU A 278 -10.72 -17.61 -19.62
CA LEU A 278 -9.64 -16.94 -20.38
C LEU A 278 -10.11 -15.63 -21.04
N ARG A 279 -11.29 -15.66 -21.68
CA ARG A 279 -11.89 -14.49 -22.32
C ARG A 279 -12.12 -13.35 -21.32
N ALA A 280 -12.65 -13.64 -20.14
CA ALA A 280 -12.91 -12.65 -19.10
C ALA A 280 -11.59 -12.06 -18.57
N CYS A 281 -10.56 -12.89 -18.36
CA CYS A 281 -9.23 -12.44 -17.97
C CYS A 281 -8.61 -11.50 -19.01
N LEU A 282 -8.66 -11.85 -20.30
CA LEU A 282 -8.12 -11.00 -21.36
C LEU A 282 -8.88 -9.68 -21.50
N GLN A 283 -10.21 -9.71 -21.36
CA GLN A 283 -11.01 -8.47 -21.34
C GLN A 283 -10.64 -7.59 -20.14
N LEU A 284 -10.45 -8.16 -18.96
CA LEU A 284 -10.00 -7.43 -17.79
C LEU A 284 -8.64 -6.76 -18.01
N VAL A 285 -7.67 -7.50 -18.57
CA VAL A 285 -6.35 -6.94 -18.91
C VAL A 285 -6.49 -5.82 -19.93
N ARG A 286 -7.34 -5.97 -20.94
CA ARG A 286 -7.55 -4.93 -21.95
C ARG A 286 -8.11 -3.64 -21.36
N ILE A 287 -9.12 -3.72 -20.49
CA ILE A 287 -9.64 -2.52 -19.81
C ILE A 287 -8.58 -1.88 -18.93
N ALA A 288 -7.75 -2.68 -18.26
CA ALA A 288 -6.69 -2.16 -17.40
C ALA A 288 -5.66 -1.36 -18.19
N ILE A 289 -5.20 -1.87 -19.33
CA ILE A 289 -4.24 -1.16 -20.17
C ILE A 289 -4.86 0.04 -20.89
N ASP A 290 -6.10 -0.06 -21.38
CA ASP A 290 -6.78 1.06 -22.03
C ASP A 290 -6.97 2.22 -21.04
N ARG A 291 -7.39 1.94 -19.81
CA ARG A 291 -7.49 2.97 -18.75
C ARG A 291 -6.15 3.57 -18.38
N PHE A 292 -5.09 2.76 -18.29
CA PHE A 292 -3.73 3.27 -18.06
C PHE A 292 -3.31 4.24 -19.18
N VAL A 293 -3.60 3.88 -20.43
CA VAL A 293 -3.31 4.72 -21.60
C VAL A 293 -4.18 5.98 -21.62
N GLU A 294 -5.42 5.95 -21.14
CA GLU A 294 -6.32 7.10 -21.12
C GLU A 294 -6.07 8.06 -19.94
N GLN A 295 -5.85 7.54 -18.73
CA GLN A 295 -5.85 8.30 -17.47
C GLN A 295 -4.46 8.78 -17.02
N GLY A 296 -3.37 8.30 -17.64
CA GLY A 296 -1.99 8.71 -17.31
C GLY A 296 -1.45 8.06 -16.04
N LEU A 297 -0.48 8.69 -15.39
CA LEU A 297 0.23 8.17 -14.19
C LEU A 297 -0.56 8.31 -12.87
N ALA A 298 -1.79 8.80 -12.90
CA ALA A 298 -2.62 8.89 -11.71
C ALA A 298 -2.99 7.46 -11.26
N GLU A 299 -2.69 7.10 -10.00
CA GLU A 299 -3.11 5.81 -9.44
C GLU A 299 -4.63 5.69 -9.55
N PRO A 300 -5.17 4.76 -10.37
CA PRO A 300 -6.60 4.54 -10.38
C PRO A 300 -6.96 3.85 -9.07
N GLU A 301 -7.96 4.38 -8.37
CA GLU A 301 -8.76 3.58 -7.46
C GLU A 301 -9.44 2.49 -8.31
N TRP A 302 -8.75 1.37 -8.49
CA TRP A 302 -9.17 0.36 -9.45
C TRP A 302 -10.25 -0.53 -8.84
N GLU A 303 -11.49 -0.28 -9.24
CA GLU A 303 -12.56 -1.28 -9.18
C GLU A 303 -12.77 -1.91 -10.56
N VAL A 304 -12.95 -3.24 -10.56
CA VAL A 304 -13.30 -3.98 -11.78
C VAL A 304 -14.71 -3.57 -12.21
N PRO A 305 -14.90 -3.12 -13.47
CA PRO A 305 -16.22 -2.74 -13.97
C PRO A 305 -17.27 -3.86 -13.83
N ASP A 306 -18.52 -3.51 -13.51
CA ASP A 306 -19.59 -4.48 -13.25
C ASP A 306 -19.90 -5.36 -14.48
N ASP A 307 -19.75 -4.83 -15.71
CA ASP A 307 -19.89 -5.58 -16.96
C ASP A 307 -18.81 -6.65 -17.10
N VAL A 308 -17.58 -6.39 -16.67
CA VAL A 308 -16.50 -7.39 -16.63
C VAL A 308 -16.68 -8.37 -15.47
N LEU A 309 -17.06 -7.89 -14.29
CA LEU A 309 -17.40 -8.76 -13.15
C LEU A 309 -18.51 -9.75 -13.51
N SER A 310 -19.45 -9.34 -14.36
CA SER A 310 -20.54 -10.21 -14.83
C SER A 310 -20.05 -11.42 -15.63
N LEU A 311 -18.87 -11.34 -16.25
CA LEU A 311 -18.25 -12.43 -17.01
C LEU A 311 -17.64 -13.51 -16.10
N PHE A 312 -17.44 -13.20 -14.82
CA PHE A 312 -16.93 -14.14 -13.84
C PHE A 312 -18.08 -14.85 -13.11
N PRO A 313 -17.92 -16.14 -12.75
CA PRO A 313 -18.86 -16.86 -11.90
C PRO A 313 -19.02 -16.21 -10.51
N ASP A 314 -20.14 -16.47 -9.83
CA ASP A 314 -20.49 -15.82 -8.55
C ASP A 314 -19.46 -16.07 -7.43
N ASP A 315 -18.82 -17.25 -7.40
CA ASP A 315 -17.76 -17.57 -6.44
C ASP A 315 -16.53 -16.65 -6.63
N ILE A 316 -16.23 -16.27 -7.87
CA ILE A 316 -15.13 -15.35 -8.21
C ILE A 316 -15.49 -13.89 -8.00
N ARG A 317 -16.75 -13.48 -8.17
CA ARG A 317 -17.13 -12.07 -7.93
C ARG A 317 -16.80 -11.63 -6.50
N SER A 318 -16.98 -12.54 -5.54
CA SER A 318 -16.63 -12.33 -4.13
C SER A 318 -15.12 -12.18 -3.86
N TYR A 319 -14.27 -12.68 -4.76
CA TYR A 319 -12.82 -12.53 -4.70
C TYR A 319 -12.37 -11.11 -5.08
N PHE A 320 -13.04 -10.50 -6.07
CA PHE A 320 -12.75 -9.13 -6.49
C PHE A 320 -13.30 -8.07 -5.52
N ARG A 321 -14.42 -8.36 -4.86
CA ARG A 321 -15.00 -7.56 -3.77
C ARG A 321 -15.19 -8.45 -2.53
N PRO A 322 -14.16 -8.65 -1.67
CA PRO A 322 -14.35 -9.40 -0.44
C PRO A 322 -15.48 -8.74 0.36
N ARG A 323 -16.59 -9.47 0.59
CA ARG A 323 -17.71 -8.96 1.39
C ARG A 323 -17.17 -8.49 2.72
N ARG A 324 -17.45 -7.23 3.09
CA ARG A 324 -17.27 -6.73 4.46
C ARG A 324 -17.88 -7.74 5.41
N ALA A 325 -17.11 -8.28 6.34
CA ALA A 325 -17.70 -8.91 7.51
C ALA A 325 -18.48 -7.80 8.23
N VAL A 326 -19.81 -7.86 8.13
CA VAL A 326 -20.86 -7.13 8.84
C VAL A 326 -20.34 -5.94 9.67
N GLU A 327 -20.63 -4.72 9.21
CA GLU A 327 -20.53 -3.53 10.07
C GLU A 327 -21.32 -3.81 11.36
N PRO A 328 -20.72 -3.63 12.56
CA PRO A 328 -21.49 -3.72 13.79
C PRO A 328 -22.59 -2.68 13.71
N ALA A 329 -23.85 -3.15 13.77
CA ALA A 329 -25.06 -2.36 13.63
C ALA A 329 -24.89 -0.98 14.28
N GLU A 330 -25.13 0.08 13.51
CA GLU A 330 -25.20 1.44 14.00
C GLU A 330 -26.08 1.44 15.25
N ARG A 331 -25.50 1.85 16.38
CA ARG A 331 -26.23 2.05 17.63
C ARG A 331 -27.36 3.03 17.32
N PRO A 332 -28.64 2.69 17.56
CA PRO A 332 -29.72 3.62 17.29
C PRO A 332 -29.48 4.91 18.08
N ALA A 333 -29.60 6.03 17.37
CA ALA A 333 -29.50 7.37 17.92
C ALA A 333 -30.40 7.46 19.15
N GLN A 334 -29.81 7.85 20.29
CA GLN A 334 -30.57 8.23 21.47
C GLN A 334 -31.41 9.44 21.07
N THR A 335 -32.69 9.21 20.81
CA THR A 335 -33.71 10.25 20.77
C THR A 335 -33.77 10.87 22.17
N GLY A 336 -33.24 12.09 22.28
CA GLY A 336 -33.43 12.92 23.47
C GLY A 336 -34.92 13.14 23.66
N GLY A 337 -35.46 12.57 24.73
CA GLY A 337 -36.84 12.79 25.15
C GLY A 337 -37.05 14.25 25.54
N GLU A 338 -38.11 14.81 24.97
CA GLU A 338 -38.79 16.01 25.45
C GLU A 338 -39.15 15.85 26.94
N THR A 339 -38.71 16.78 27.77
CA THR A 339 -39.36 17.07 29.05
C THR A 339 -40.29 18.25 28.83
N ALA A 340 -41.58 17.98 29.02
CA ALA A 340 -42.65 18.95 29.23
C ALA A 340 -42.45 19.74 30.54
#